data_AF-A0A8H7GSR9-F1
#
_entry.id   AF-A0A8H7GSR9-F1
#
_cell.length_a   1.000
_cell.length_b   1.000
_cell.length_c   1.000
_cell.angle_alpha   90.00
_cell.angle_beta   90.00
_cell.angle_gamma   90.00
#
_symmetry.space_group_name_H-M   'P 1'
#
loop_
_entity.id
_entity.type
_entity.pdbx_description
1 polymer ?
#
loop_
_entity_poly.entity_id
_entity_poly.type
_entity_poly.pdbx_seq_one_letter_code
_entity_poly.pdbx_strand_id
1 'polypeptide(L)'
;MSYLTIPDLELKLAIISTLLTGIYNRSLAFAGILDSVVLPAIYEELTAKAEFKKTIPMGPYKYVVDEGLEVRKLSYELISAIISLNSSKTQAVPFAVDEVKVFEVLLEKGLKDQESEIINLTVYNLIQIIQKDDTVLCKIRSQLEMITSLLKLLNRKLRSKASTQETESYEDTLRAVIKLSKVINGAFAANNALTNEWSTFYQELKTKHHLLFSAVDL
;
A
#
# COMPACT_ATOMS: atom_id res chain seq x y z
N MET A 1 -22.86 -2.32 1.89
CA MET A 1 -21.63 -2.87 1.27
C MET A 1 -21.78 -4.29 0.71
N SER A 2 -22.94 -4.95 0.86
CA SER A 2 -23.17 -6.29 0.29
C SER A 2 -22.98 -6.38 -1.23
N TYR A 3 -23.13 -5.29 -1.97
CA TYR A 3 -22.92 -5.28 -3.42
C TYR A 3 -21.44 -5.43 -3.84
N LEU A 4 -20.48 -5.08 -2.98
CA LEU A 4 -19.06 -5.32 -3.28
C LEU A 4 -18.69 -6.80 -3.26
N THR A 5 -19.50 -7.68 -2.65
CA THR A 5 -19.19 -9.13 -2.66
C THR A 5 -19.56 -9.80 -3.97
N ILE A 6 -20.35 -9.13 -4.82
CA ILE A 6 -20.73 -9.62 -6.14
C ILE A 6 -19.48 -9.58 -7.04
N PRO A 7 -19.11 -10.68 -7.72
CA PRO A 7 -17.93 -10.74 -8.57
C PRO A 7 -18.16 -10.06 -9.93
N ASP A 8 -18.57 -8.80 -9.91
CA ASP A 8 -18.82 -7.97 -11.08
C ASP A 8 -17.88 -6.76 -11.05
N LEU A 9 -16.98 -6.68 -12.04
CA LEU A 9 -15.94 -5.64 -12.09
C LEU A 9 -16.53 -4.25 -12.32
N GLU A 10 -17.54 -4.11 -13.18
CA GLU A 10 -18.17 -2.82 -13.47
C GLU A 10 -18.89 -2.28 -12.24
N LEU A 11 -19.61 -3.14 -11.52
CA LEU A 11 -20.27 -2.80 -10.29
C LEU A 11 -19.27 -2.40 -9.20
N LYS A 12 -18.18 -3.17 -9.03
CA LYS A 12 -17.11 -2.83 -8.08
C LYS A 12 -16.48 -1.48 -8.40
N LEU A 13 -16.13 -1.23 -9.66
CA LEU A 13 -15.59 0.05 -10.12
C LEU A 13 -16.56 1.18 -9.81
N ALA A 14 -17.83 1.05 -10.21
CA ALA A 14 -18.86 2.06 -9.97
C ALA A 14 -19.01 2.38 -8.48
N ILE A 15 -19.03 1.37 -7.61
CA ILE A 15 -19.14 1.56 -6.16
C ILE A 15 -17.91 2.29 -5.62
N ILE A 16 -16.70 1.82 -5.92
CA ILE A 16 -15.45 2.39 -5.37
C ILE A 16 -15.25 3.83 -5.87
N SER A 17 -15.47 4.09 -7.16
CA SER A 17 -15.38 5.45 -7.73
C SER A 17 -16.43 6.40 -7.13
N THR A 18 -17.64 5.90 -6.86
CA THR A 18 -18.68 6.70 -6.19
C THR A 18 -18.28 7.01 -4.74
N LEU A 19 -17.74 6.04 -4.01
CA LEU A 19 -17.22 6.26 -2.65
C LEU A 19 -16.08 7.27 -2.65
N LEU A 20 -15.14 7.15 -3.58
CA LEU A 20 -14.01 8.07 -3.74
C LEU A 20 -14.50 9.50 -4.00
N THR A 21 -15.43 9.66 -4.93
CA THR A 21 -16.08 10.94 -5.24
C THR A 21 -16.82 11.49 -4.01
N GLY A 22 -17.51 10.63 -3.26
CA GLY A 22 -18.22 11.00 -2.03
C GLY A 22 -17.26 11.47 -0.93
N ILE A 23 -16.13 10.78 -0.76
CA ILE A 23 -15.10 11.13 0.22
C ILE A 23 -14.46 12.48 -0.11
N TYR A 24 -14.15 12.76 -1.38
CA TYR A 24 -13.58 14.06 -1.76
C TYR A 24 -14.57 15.22 -1.63
N ASN A 25 -15.84 15.02 -1.97
CA ASN A 25 -16.80 16.11 -2.07
C ASN A 25 -17.69 16.28 -0.83
N ARG A 26 -17.95 15.21 -0.07
CA ARG A 26 -18.89 15.17 1.05
C ARG A 26 -18.39 14.25 2.17
N SER A 27 -17.12 14.39 2.54
CA SER A 27 -16.44 13.58 3.56
C SER A 27 -17.23 13.39 4.86
N LEU A 28 -17.86 14.45 5.38
CA LEU A 28 -18.62 14.40 6.65
C LEU A 28 -19.76 13.36 6.65
N ALA A 29 -20.34 13.07 5.48
CA ALA A 29 -21.40 12.05 5.38
C ALA A 29 -20.88 10.63 5.68
N PHE A 30 -19.57 10.41 5.59
CA PHE A 30 -18.93 9.12 5.81
C PHE A 30 -18.40 8.94 7.24
N ALA A 31 -18.44 9.97 8.08
CA ALA A 31 -17.69 9.99 9.34
C ALA A 31 -17.97 8.82 10.29
N GLY A 32 -19.24 8.39 10.37
CA GLY A 32 -19.65 7.28 11.23
C GLY A 32 -19.50 5.89 10.60
N ILE A 33 -19.13 5.78 9.32
CA ILE A 33 -19.14 4.52 8.57
C ILE A 33 -17.78 4.14 7.96
N LEU A 34 -16.78 5.01 8.00
CA LEU A 34 -15.47 4.74 7.41
C LEU A 34 -14.82 3.49 7.98
N ASP A 35 -14.67 3.42 9.30
CA ASP A 35 -13.97 2.33 9.98
C ASP A 35 -14.81 1.04 10.09
N SER A 36 -16.11 1.20 10.33
CA SER A 36 -17.01 0.06 10.60
C SER A 36 -17.58 -0.61 9.34
N VAL A 37 -17.64 0.11 8.21
CA VAL A 37 -18.33 -0.37 7.00
C VAL A 37 -17.48 -0.22 5.74
N VAL A 38 -16.90 0.96 5.49
CA VAL A 38 -16.21 1.24 4.22
C VAL A 38 -14.87 0.50 4.17
N LEU A 39 -13.98 0.76 5.12
CA LEU A 39 -12.64 0.17 5.16
C LEU A 39 -12.67 -1.36 5.17
N PRO A 40 -13.48 -2.05 6.00
CA PRO A 40 -13.57 -3.51 5.97
C PRO A 40 -13.95 -4.07 4.60
N ALA A 41 -14.89 -3.42 3.90
CA ALA A 41 -15.29 -3.87 2.57
C ALA A 41 -14.20 -3.62 1.51
N ILE A 42 -13.47 -2.50 1.61
CA ILE A 42 -12.37 -2.18 0.69
C ILE A 42 -11.16 -3.09 0.94
N TYR A 43 -10.90 -3.52 2.18
CA TYR A 43 -9.84 -4.46 2.49
C TYR A 43 -9.98 -5.79 1.73
N GLU A 44 -11.21 -6.23 1.45
CA GLU A 44 -11.49 -7.43 0.65
C GLU A 44 -11.20 -7.26 -0.85
N GLU A 45 -10.98 -6.04 -1.32
CA GLU A 45 -10.66 -5.71 -2.71
C GLU A 45 -9.16 -5.39 -2.92
N LEU A 46 -8.31 -5.50 -1.89
CA LEU A 46 -6.88 -5.17 -1.99
C LEU A 46 -5.99 -6.27 -2.56
N THR A 47 -6.50 -7.50 -2.71
CA THR A 47 -5.73 -8.65 -3.20
C THR A 47 -6.21 -9.07 -4.58
N ALA A 48 -5.28 -9.48 -5.45
CA ALA A 48 -5.60 -10.03 -6.77
C ALA A 48 -6.48 -11.29 -6.63
N LYS A 49 -7.67 -11.25 -7.23
CA LYS A 49 -8.67 -12.32 -7.16
C LYS A 49 -8.57 -13.24 -8.36
N ALA A 50 -8.61 -14.55 -8.12
CA ALA A 50 -8.40 -15.55 -9.17
C ALA A 50 -9.53 -15.51 -10.22
N GLU A 51 -10.76 -15.22 -9.79
CA GLU A 51 -11.92 -15.07 -10.65
C GLU A 51 -11.80 -13.93 -11.67
N PHE A 52 -10.91 -12.95 -11.44
CA PHE A 52 -10.65 -11.84 -12.36
C PHE A 52 -9.37 -12.02 -13.19
N LYS A 53 -8.75 -13.21 -13.13
CA LYS A 53 -7.57 -13.53 -13.93
C LYS A 53 -7.96 -14.35 -15.15
N LYS A 54 -7.70 -13.81 -16.34
CA LYS A 54 -7.86 -14.52 -17.61
C LYS A 54 -6.52 -15.01 -18.13
N THR A 55 -6.43 -16.30 -18.43
CA THR A 55 -5.25 -16.87 -19.09
C THR A 55 -5.48 -16.90 -20.59
N ILE A 56 -4.71 -16.12 -21.33
CA ILE A 56 -4.75 -16.04 -22.78
C ILE A 56 -3.64 -16.93 -23.36
N PRO A 57 -3.97 -17.94 -24.20
CA PRO A 57 -2.97 -18.76 -24.86
C PRO A 57 -2.24 -17.96 -25.94
N MET A 58 -0.90 -17.99 -25.90
CA MET A 58 -0.01 -17.34 -26.86
C MET A 58 0.94 -18.39 -27.45
N GLY A 59 0.38 -19.32 -28.24
CA GLY A 59 1.12 -20.47 -28.79
C GLY A 59 1.63 -21.40 -27.67
N PRO A 60 2.96 -21.67 -27.56
CA PRO A 60 3.51 -22.47 -26.46
C PRO A 60 3.55 -21.72 -25.12
N TYR A 61 3.25 -20.42 -25.11
CA TYR A 61 3.27 -19.58 -23.91
C TYR A 61 1.85 -19.28 -23.41
N LYS A 62 1.73 -18.91 -22.13
CA LYS A 62 0.49 -18.43 -21.51
C LYS A 62 0.72 -17.05 -20.95
N TYR A 63 -0.19 -16.13 -21.24
CA TYR A 63 -0.20 -14.79 -20.66
C TYR A 63 -1.39 -14.68 -19.71
N VAL A 64 -1.17 -14.23 -18.48
CA VAL A 64 -2.24 -14.04 -17.49
C VAL A 64 -2.53 -12.55 -17.41
N VAL A 65 -3.78 -12.17 -17.72
CA VAL A 65 -4.30 -10.82 -17.58
C VAL A 65 -5.06 -10.73 -16.26
N ASP A 66 -4.73 -9.75 -15.44
CA ASP A 66 -5.51 -9.39 -14.25
C ASP A 66 -6.50 -8.28 -14.62
N GLU A 67 -7.75 -8.66 -14.91
CA GLU A 67 -8.81 -7.70 -15.21
C GLU A 67 -9.29 -6.93 -13.97
N GLY A 68 -8.96 -7.44 -12.78
CA GLY A 68 -9.28 -6.80 -11.50
C GLY A 68 -8.29 -5.70 -11.10
N LEU A 69 -7.21 -5.47 -11.85
CA LEU A 69 -6.16 -4.53 -11.46
C LEU A 69 -6.68 -3.12 -11.17
N GLU A 70 -7.58 -2.60 -12.01
CA GLU A 70 -8.12 -1.24 -11.86
C GLU A 70 -8.96 -1.10 -10.59
N VAL A 71 -9.78 -2.10 -10.26
CA VAL A 71 -10.53 -2.16 -8.99
C VAL A 71 -9.59 -2.11 -7.79
N ARG A 72 -8.46 -2.82 -7.88
CA ARG A 72 -7.46 -2.84 -6.80
C ARG A 72 -6.79 -1.47 -6.67
N LYS A 73 -6.36 -0.85 -7.77
CA LYS A 73 -5.77 0.50 -7.76
C LYS A 73 -6.70 1.53 -7.12
N LEU A 74 -7.95 1.57 -7.57
CA LEU A 74 -8.96 2.48 -7.00
C LEU A 74 -9.24 2.20 -5.52
N SER A 75 -9.15 0.95 -5.08
CA SER A 75 -9.26 0.60 -3.65
C SER A 75 -8.12 1.21 -2.81
N TYR A 76 -6.89 1.16 -3.31
CA TYR A 76 -5.74 1.81 -2.65
C TYR A 76 -5.82 3.34 -2.68
N GLU A 77 -6.31 3.93 -3.77
CA GLU A 77 -6.56 5.38 -3.86
C GLU A 77 -7.65 5.82 -2.88
N LEU A 78 -8.71 5.03 -2.72
CA LEU A 78 -9.75 5.28 -1.73
C LEU A 78 -9.21 5.28 -0.30
N ILE A 79 -8.35 4.32 0.03
CA ILE A 79 -7.65 4.30 1.33
C ILE A 79 -6.80 5.58 1.50
N SER A 80 -6.08 6.00 0.45
CA SER A 80 -5.30 7.24 0.47
C SER A 80 -6.15 8.47 0.79
N ALA A 81 -7.32 8.58 0.12
CA ALA A 81 -8.25 9.66 0.34
C ALA A 81 -8.77 9.67 1.80
N ILE A 82 -9.08 8.50 2.36
CA ILE A 82 -9.51 8.35 3.76
C ILE A 82 -8.41 8.76 4.75
N ILE A 83 -7.16 8.30 4.55
CA ILE A 83 -6.01 8.69 5.38
C ILE A 83 -5.84 10.21 5.36
N SER A 84 -5.96 10.81 4.18
CA SER A 84 -5.84 12.26 3.98
C SER A 84 -6.94 13.04 4.71
N LEU A 85 -8.18 12.54 4.77
CA LEU A 85 -9.26 13.21 5.51
C LEU A 85 -8.96 13.34 7.00
N ASN A 86 -8.46 12.27 7.61
CA ASN A 86 -8.18 12.24 9.04
C ASN A 86 -7.05 13.21 9.45
N SER A 87 -6.31 13.77 8.49
CA SER A 87 -5.22 14.74 8.74
C SER A 87 -5.71 16.18 8.95
N SER A 88 -6.96 16.50 8.58
CA SER A 88 -7.45 17.88 8.68
C SER A 88 -7.80 18.23 10.13
N LYS A 89 -6.91 18.97 10.80
CA LYS A 89 -7.06 19.45 12.19
C LYS A 89 -8.25 20.42 12.39
N THR A 90 -8.98 20.75 11.32
CA THR A 90 -10.04 21.76 11.28
C THR A 90 -11.45 21.17 11.33
N GLN A 91 -11.61 19.84 11.38
CA GLN A 91 -12.92 19.22 11.39
C GLN A 91 -13.53 19.14 12.78
N ALA A 92 -14.77 19.63 12.89
CA ALA A 92 -15.57 19.61 14.12
C ALA A 92 -15.97 18.19 14.56
N VAL A 93 -15.93 17.22 13.64
CA VAL A 93 -16.22 15.81 13.92
C VAL A 93 -14.97 14.99 13.60
N PRO A 94 -14.38 14.28 14.57
CA PRO A 94 -13.24 13.43 14.30
C PRO A 94 -13.69 12.25 13.43
N PHE A 95 -13.01 12.03 12.32
CA PHE A 95 -13.06 10.76 11.62
C PHE A 95 -12.31 9.73 12.44
N ALA A 96 -13.03 8.80 13.05
CA ALA A 96 -12.43 7.67 13.75
C ALA A 96 -12.04 6.62 12.71
N VAL A 97 -10.73 6.43 12.51
CA VAL A 97 -10.16 5.36 11.69
C VAL A 97 -9.02 4.73 12.50
N ASP A 98 -9.02 3.41 12.59
CA ASP A 98 -7.91 2.67 13.18
C ASP A 98 -6.72 2.63 12.20
N GLU A 99 -5.84 3.62 12.31
CA GLU A 99 -4.67 3.75 11.44
C GLU A 99 -3.67 2.61 11.63
N VAL A 100 -3.60 2.00 12.82
CA VAL A 100 -2.78 0.81 13.05
C VAL A 100 -3.32 -0.34 12.22
N LYS A 101 -4.65 -0.54 12.24
CA LYS A 101 -5.28 -1.58 11.44
C LYS A 101 -5.10 -1.34 9.93
N VAL A 102 -5.29 -0.11 9.45
CA VAL A 102 -5.03 0.24 8.05
C VAL A 102 -3.59 -0.09 7.67
N PHE A 103 -2.62 0.32 8.50
CA PHE A 103 -1.19 0.09 8.28
C PHE A 103 -0.87 -1.41 8.17
N GLU A 104 -1.38 -2.23 9.09
CA GLU A 104 -1.19 -3.69 9.07
C GLU A 104 -1.79 -4.33 7.82
N VAL A 105 -2.99 -3.93 7.40
CA VAL A 105 -3.64 -4.47 6.20
C VAL A 105 -2.84 -4.10 4.93
N LEU A 106 -2.33 -2.87 4.85
CA LEU A 106 -1.50 -2.42 3.74
C LEU A 106 -0.18 -3.22 3.65
N LEU A 107 0.48 -3.47 4.79
CA LEU A 107 1.66 -4.34 4.85
C LEU A 107 1.34 -5.77 4.39
N GLU A 108 0.22 -6.32 4.85
CA GLU A 108 -0.15 -7.70 4.57
C GLU A 108 -0.53 -7.92 3.10
N LYS A 109 -1.33 -7.01 2.52
CA LYS A 109 -1.94 -7.19 1.20
C LYS A 109 -1.14 -6.49 0.09
N GLY A 110 -0.70 -5.26 0.32
CA GLY A 110 -0.14 -4.40 -0.74
C GLY A 110 1.33 -4.63 -1.04
N LEU A 111 2.17 -4.79 -0.01
CA LEU A 111 3.60 -5.03 -0.21
C LEU A 111 3.90 -6.42 -0.81
N LYS A 112 2.93 -7.34 -0.78
CA LYS A 112 3.06 -8.69 -1.35
C LYS A 112 2.52 -8.79 -2.78
N ASP A 113 2.06 -7.69 -3.35
CA ASP A 113 1.52 -7.68 -4.70
C ASP A 113 2.60 -7.92 -5.77
N GLN A 114 2.18 -8.30 -6.97
CA GLN A 114 3.09 -8.49 -8.10
C GLN A 114 3.22 -7.23 -8.93
N GLU A 115 2.18 -6.39 -8.94
CA GLU A 115 2.09 -5.16 -9.71
C GLU A 115 2.80 -4.01 -9.01
N SER A 116 3.80 -3.42 -9.68
CA SER A 116 4.60 -2.32 -9.15
C SER A 116 3.74 -1.11 -8.75
N GLU A 117 2.69 -0.81 -9.53
CA GLU A 117 1.77 0.30 -9.22
C GLU A 117 1.04 0.12 -7.89
N ILE A 118 0.60 -1.10 -7.58
CA ILE A 118 -0.06 -1.42 -6.29
C ILE A 118 0.94 -1.30 -5.14
N ILE A 119 2.16 -1.79 -5.32
CA ILE A 119 3.23 -1.66 -4.31
C ILE A 119 3.52 -0.19 -4.06
N ASN A 120 3.63 0.63 -5.10
CA ASN A 120 3.92 2.07 -4.98
C ASN A 120 2.78 2.83 -4.28
N LEU A 121 1.51 2.55 -4.61
CA LEU A 121 0.36 3.10 -3.90
C LEU A 121 0.35 2.68 -2.42
N THR A 122 0.69 1.43 -2.14
CA THR A 122 0.81 0.91 -0.77
C THR A 122 1.88 1.67 0.01
N VAL A 123 3.07 1.81 -0.57
CA VAL A 123 4.19 2.55 0.02
C VAL A 123 3.80 4.00 0.29
N TYR A 124 3.14 4.65 -0.67
CA TYR A 124 2.64 6.02 -0.50
C TYR A 124 1.70 6.15 0.70
N ASN A 125 0.71 5.26 0.81
CA ASN A 125 -0.24 5.25 1.94
C ASN A 125 0.45 5.00 3.28
N LEU A 126 1.41 4.06 3.34
CA LEU A 126 2.18 3.79 4.57
C LEU A 126 2.99 5.02 5.01
N ILE A 127 3.62 5.73 4.08
CA ILE A 127 4.34 6.98 4.37
C ILE A 127 3.39 8.03 4.92
N GLN A 128 2.21 8.22 4.30
CA GLN A 128 1.23 9.20 4.77
C GLN A 128 0.79 8.92 6.21
N ILE A 129 0.53 7.66 6.56
CA ILE A 129 0.15 7.28 7.92
C ILE A 129 1.28 7.62 8.90
N ILE A 130 2.53 7.22 8.62
CA ILE A 130 3.66 7.47 9.52
C ILE A 130 3.93 8.97 9.70
N GLN A 131 3.84 9.75 8.62
CA GLN A 131 4.04 11.19 8.68
C GLN A 131 2.96 11.90 9.50
N LYS A 132 1.77 11.29 9.60
CA LYS A 132 0.66 11.82 10.38
C LYS A 132 0.75 11.43 11.86
N ASP A 133 0.97 10.15 12.14
CA ASP A 133 1.17 9.61 13.49
C ASP A 133 2.27 8.54 13.44
N ASP A 134 3.47 8.94 13.85
CA ASP A 134 4.63 8.05 13.87
C ASP A 134 4.54 6.99 14.98
N THR A 135 3.69 7.20 15.99
CA THR A 135 3.43 6.24 17.07
C THR A 135 2.70 4.99 16.58
N VAL A 136 2.13 5.02 15.36
CA VAL A 136 1.49 3.84 14.75
C VAL A 136 2.46 2.65 14.72
N LEU A 137 3.74 2.91 14.47
CA LEU A 137 4.79 1.90 14.34
C LEU A 137 5.11 1.21 15.67
N CYS A 138 4.81 1.84 16.80
CA CYS A 138 4.97 1.24 18.13
C CYS A 138 3.79 0.32 18.49
N LYS A 139 2.69 0.38 17.73
CA LYS A 139 1.43 -0.33 18.00
C LYS A 139 1.17 -1.49 17.05
N ILE A 140 1.91 -1.58 15.94
CA ILE A 140 1.78 -2.70 15.00
C ILE A 140 2.10 -4.04 15.68
N ARG A 141 1.39 -5.09 15.28
CA ARG A 141 1.53 -6.44 15.85
C ARG A 141 2.94 -7.02 15.69
N SER A 142 3.59 -6.82 14.54
CA SER A 142 4.86 -7.47 14.23
C SER A 142 5.77 -6.63 13.34
N GLN A 143 6.79 -6.03 13.94
CA GLN A 143 7.88 -5.37 13.20
C GLN A 143 8.64 -6.36 12.30
N LEU A 144 8.77 -7.61 12.72
CA LEU A 144 9.48 -8.64 11.95
C LEU A 144 8.79 -8.97 10.62
N GLU A 145 7.45 -9.01 10.59
CA GLU A 145 6.69 -9.22 9.36
C GLU A 145 6.83 -8.06 8.37
N MET A 146 6.89 -6.83 8.89
CA MET A 146 7.18 -5.64 8.09
C MET A 146 8.57 -5.72 7.47
N ILE A 147 9.61 -5.99 8.28
CA ILE A 147 10.99 -6.17 7.81
C ILE A 147 11.05 -7.25 6.72
N THR A 148 10.40 -8.39 6.95
CA THR A 148 10.36 -9.52 6.00
C THR A 148 9.74 -9.11 4.67
N SER A 149 8.66 -8.31 4.70
CA SER A 149 7.97 -7.84 3.50
C SER A 149 8.82 -6.86 2.71
N LEU A 150 9.49 -5.91 3.39
CA LEU A 150 10.41 -4.97 2.75
C LEU A 150 11.63 -5.68 2.14
N LEU A 151 12.21 -6.65 2.85
CA LEU A 151 13.34 -7.46 2.35
C LEU A 151 12.97 -8.24 1.08
N LYS A 152 11.76 -8.80 1.02
CA LYS A 152 11.31 -9.52 -0.18
C LYS A 152 11.26 -8.61 -1.40
N LEU A 153 10.78 -7.37 -1.25
CA LEU A 153 10.73 -6.38 -2.32
C LEU A 153 12.13 -5.96 -2.77
N LEU A 154 13.02 -5.63 -1.82
CA LEU A 154 14.40 -5.24 -2.10
C LEU A 154 15.24 -6.35 -2.75
N ASN A 155 14.89 -7.62 -2.48
CA ASN A 155 15.58 -8.79 -3.02
C ASN A 155 14.93 -9.36 -4.30
N ARG A 156 13.80 -8.81 -4.76
CA ARG A 156 13.13 -9.25 -5.99
C ARG A 156 14.09 -9.08 -7.17
N LYS A 157 14.22 -10.09 -8.02
CA LYS A 157 15.07 -10.05 -9.21
C LYS A 157 14.21 -9.95 -10.46
N LEU A 158 14.60 -9.06 -11.38
CA LEU A 158 14.02 -9.01 -12.72
C LEU A 158 14.42 -10.24 -13.53
N ARG A 159 13.57 -10.61 -14.49
CA ARG A 159 13.87 -11.67 -15.45
C ARG A 159 14.98 -11.21 -16.43
N SER A 160 15.73 -12.16 -16.97
CA SER A 160 16.86 -11.88 -17.87
C SER A 160 16.48 -11.17 -19.18
N LYS A 161 15.21 -11.21 -19.58
CA LYS A 161 14.65 -10.50 -20.73
C LYS A 161 13.60 -9.47 -20.31
N ALA A 162 13.83 -8.77 -19.19
CA ALA A 162 12.97 -7.67 -18.78
C ALA A 162 13.03 -6.56 -19.84
N SER A 163 11.89 -5.96 -20.16
CA SER A 163 11.86 -4.79 -21.03
C SER A 163 12.44 -3.57 -20.30
N THR A 164 12.75 -2.51 -21.05
CA THR A 164 13.17 -1.23 -20.46
C THR A 164 12.12 -0.69 -19.50
N GLN A 165 10.84 -0.72 -19.88
CA GLN A 165 9.72 -0.28 -19.05
C GLN A 165 9.59 -1.09 -17.75
N GLU A 166 9.78 -2.42 -17.80
CA GLU A 166 9.76 -3.26 -16.60
C GLU A 166 10.94 -2.93 -15.67
N THR A 167 12.08 -2.58 -16.24
CA THR A 167 13.28 -2.23 -15.48
C THR A 167 13.12 -0.88 -14.77
N GLU A 168 12.61 0.13 -15.48
CA GLU A 168 12.31 1.46 -14.92
C GLU A 168 11.26 1.36 -13.79
N SER A 169 10.15 0.66 -14.05
CA SER A 169 9.09 0.45 -13.05
C SER A 169 9.60 -0.24 -11.77
N TYR A 170 10.48 -1.22 -11.93
CA TYR A 170 11.12 -1.89 -10.80
C TYR A 170 12.07 -0.95 -10.03
N GLU A 171 12.87 -0.14 -10.72
CA GLU A 171 13.76 0.83 -10.07
C GLU A 171 12.97 1.88 -9.28
N ASP A 172 11.85 2.38 -9.82
CA ASP A 172 10.96 3.30 -9.12
C ASP A 172 10.35 2.67 -7.87
N THR A 173 9.98 1.38 -7.95
CA THR A 173 9.52 0.62 -6.78
C THR A 173 10.60 0.50 -5.72
N LEU A 174 11.85 0.22 -6.11
CA LEU A 174 12.97 0.20 -5.17
C LEU A 174 13.17 1.57 -4.50
N ARG A 175 13.11 2.66 -5.26
CA ARG A 175 13.22 4.02 -4.70
C ARG A 175 12.10 4.30 -3.69
N ALA A 176 10.86 3.91 -4.00
CA ALA A 176 9.73 4.06 -3.10
C ALA A 176 9.94 3.26 -1.78
N VAL A 177 10.35 2.00 -1.87
CA VAL A 177 10.60 1.14 -0.70
C VAL A 177 11.78 1.67 0.15
N ILE A 178 12.83 2.18 -0.49
CA ILE A 178 13.94 2.85 0.20
C ILE A 178 13.43 4.10 0.93
N LYS A 179 12.59 4.92 0.28
CA LYS A 179 12.00 6.11 0.91
C LYS A 179 11.19 5.73 2.15
N LEU A 180 10.30 4.75 2.04
CA LEU A 180 9.53 4.23 3.18
C LEU A 180 10.46 3.77 4.31
N SER A 181 11.53 3.04 3.99
CA SER A 181 12.50 2.56 4.98
C SER A 181 13.19 3.71 5.71
N LYS A 182 13.52 4.81 5.02
CA LYS A 182 14.07 6.02 5.65
C LYS A 182 13.05 6.69 6.58
N VAL A 183 11.79 6.81 6.15
CA VAL A 183 10.70 7.38 6.95
C VAL A 183 10.47 6.57 8.22
N ILE A 184 10.38 5.24 8.10
CA ILE A 184 10.24 4.33 9.25
C ILE A 184 11.44 4.48 10.20
N ASN A 185 12.66 4.55 9.67
CA ASN A 185 13.85 4.70 10.51
C ASN A 185 13.83 6.01 11.30
N GLY A 186 13.39 7.12 10.67
CA GLY A 186 13.22 8.41 11.34
C GLY A 186 12.19 8.33 12.47
N ALA A 187 11.04 7.71 12.21
CA ALA A 187 9.99 7.50 13.19
C ALA A 187 10.43 6.61 14.37
N PHE A 188 11.12 5.50 14.11
CA PHE A 188 11.67 4.66 15.18
C PHE A 188 12.70 5.39 16.03
N ALA A 189 13.55 6.22 15.42
CA ALA A 189 14.51 7.04 16.15
C ALA A 189 13.80 8.07 17.05
N ALA A 190 12.77 8.75 16.53
CA ALA A 190 11.98 9.72 17.29
C ALA A 190 11.25 9.09 18.48
N ASN A 191 10.78 7.86 18.33
CA ASN A 191 10.02 7.13 19.35
C ASN A 191 10.87 6.21 20.24
N ASN A 192 12.22 6.25 20.13
CA ASN A 192 13.12 5.33 20.82
C ASN A 192 12.76 3.85 20.63
N ALA A 193 12.27 3.48 19.46
CA ALA A 193 11.76 2.16 19.10
C ALA A 193 12.69 1.40 18.13
N LEU A 194 13.95 1.80 18.04
CA LEU A 194 14.96 1.12 17.23
C LEU A 194 15.31 -0.24 17.85
N THR A 195 15.03 -1.30 17.11
CA THR A 195 15.41 -2.67 17.48
C THR A 195 16.69 -3.10 16.78
N ASN A 196 17.32 -4.16 17.26
CA ASN A 196 18.53 -4.71 16.66
C ASN A 196 18.23 -5.27 15.25
N GLU A 197 17.08 -5.91 15.10
CA GLU A 197 16.59 -6.48 13.85
C GLU A 197 16.38 -5.37 12.81
N TRP A 198 15.70 -4.28 13.18
CA TRP A 198 15.52 -3.14 12.30
C TRP A 198 16.86 -2.49 11.93
N SER A 199 17.74 -2.30 12.91
CA SER A 199 19.04 -1.68 12.69
C SER A 199 19.91 -2.50 11.72
N THR A 200 19.89 -3.82 11.85
CA THR A 200 20.59 -4.75 10.95
C THR A 200 20.02 -4.64 9.53
N PHE A 201 18.70 -4.75 9.38
CA PHE A 201 18.00 -4.55 8.10
C PHE A 201 18.38 -3.21 7.44
N TYR A 202 18.36 -2.13 8.21
CA TYR A 202 18.60 -0.79 7.68
C TYR A 202 20.06 -0.57 7.23
N GLN A 203 21.03 -1.19 7.91
CA GLN A 203 22.42 -1.18 7.48
C GLN A 203 22.63 -2.00 6.20
N GLU A 204 22.05 -3.20 6.11
CA GLU A 204 22.10 -4.01 4.89
C GLU A 204 21.51 -3.27 3.68
N LEU A 205 20.38 -2.58 3.88
CA LEU A 205 19.76 -1.74 2.85
C LEU A 205 20.72 -0.66 2.35
N LYS A 206 21.39 0.06 3.27
CA LYS A 206 22.36 1.10 2.94
C LYS A 206 23.55 0.55 2.16
N THR A 207 24.11 -0.58 2.58
CA THR A 207 25.28 -1.18 1.93
C THR A 207 24.93 -1.69 0.53
N LYS A 208 23.82 -2.43 0.41
CA LYS A 208 23.43 -3.08 -0.85
C LYS A 208 22.93 -2.10 -1.90
N HIS A 209 22.20 -1.06 -1.50
CA HIS A 209 21.58 -0.09 -2.40
C HIS A 209 22.21 1.31 -2.28
N HIS A 210 23.50 1.42 -1.92
CA HIS A 210 24.16 2.69 -1.59
C HIS A 210 23.87 3.85 -2.55
N LEU A 211 23.94 3.62 -3.86
CA LEU A 211 23.69 4.66 -4.88
C LEU A 211 22.25 5.17 -4.84
N LEU A 212 21.27 4.26 -4.90
CA LEU A 212 19.85 4.60 -4.82
C LEU A 212 19.50 5.18 -3.45
N PHE A 213 20.06 4.63 -2.38
CA PHE A 213 19.87 5.12 -1.02
C PHE A 213 20.33 6.56 -0.87
N SER A 214 21.45 6.93 -1.49
CA SER A 214 21.97 8.30 -1.42
C SER A 214 21.16 9.28 -2.28
N ALA A 215 20.57 8.80 -3.39
CA ALA A 215 19.79 9.62 -4.32
C ALA A 215 18.33 9.87 -3.88
N VAL A 216 17.77 9.01 -3.02
CA VAL A 216 16.37 9.15 -2.57
C VAL A 216 16.29 10.14 -1.41
N ASP A 217 15.65 11.29 -1.63
CA ASP A 217 15.39 12.27 -0.57
C ASP A 217 14.19 11.86 0.33
N LEU A 218 14.21 12.36 1.57
CA LEU A 218 13.10 12.23 2.53
C LEU A 218 11.98 13.24 2.20
#